data_AF-A0A1Q7E6N3-F1
#
_entry.id   AF-A0A1Q7E6N3-F1
#
_cell.length_a   1.000
_cell.length_b   1.000
_cell.length_c   1.000
_cell.angle_alpha   90.00
_cell.angle_beta   90.00
_cell.angle_gamma   90.00
#
_symmetry.space_group_name_H-M   'P 1'
#
loop_
_entity.id
_entity.type
_entity.pdbx_description
1 polymer ?
#
loop_
_entity_poly.entity_id
_entity_poly.type
_entity_poly.pdbx_seq_one_letter_code
_entity_poly.pdbx_strand_id
1 'polypeptide(L)' 'MTLVLATLLQQPAAPPPSPGPSALEVGVVAPDFAIPGATRYGTLKNPVRLSDYKGKTVVLAFFFKARTRG' A
#
# COMPACT_ATOMS: atom_id res chain seq x y z
N MET A 1 32.20 19.00 -44.61
CA MET A 1 32.98 18.71 -43.39
C MET A 1 32.05 18.97 -42.20
N THR A 2 30.91 18.28 -42.13
CA THR A 2 30.76 16.87 -41.69
C THR A 2 31.19 16.74 -40.24
N LEU A 3 30.25 16.28 -39.41
CA LEU A 3 30.45 15.64 -38.11
C LEU A 3 30.28 16.51 -36.86
N VAL A 4 29.03 16.77 -36.46
CA VAL A 4 28.58 16.57 -35.06
C VAL A 4 27.07 16.22 -35.05
N LEU A 5 26.69 15.11 -35.68
CA LEU A 5 25.28 14.63 -35.70
C LEU A 5 25.02 13.49 -34.70
N ALA A 6 25.95 13.12 -33.83
CA ALA A 6 25.89 11.81 -33.15
C ALA A 6 25.82 11.82 -31.61
N THR A 7 25.84 12.97 -30.93
CA THR A 7 26.10 13.00 -29.47
C THR A 7 24.88 13.13 -28.54
N LEU A 8 23.63 13.11 -29.04
CA LEU A 8 22.45 13.38 -28.18
C LEU A 8 21.54 12.18 -27.86
N LEU A 9 21.90 10.93 -28.21
CA LEU A 9 20.98 9.79 -28.07
C LEU A 9 21.28 8.76 -26.97
N GLN A 10 22.23 9.00 -26.06
CA GLN A 10 22.40 8.12 -24.89
C GLN A 10 21.65 8.68 -23.68
N GLN A 11 20.32 8.57 -23.70
CA GLN A 11 19.52 8.66 -22.49
C GLN A 11 19.77 7.40 -21.64
N PRO A 12 20.12 7.52 -20.36
CA PRO A 12 20.18 6.39 -19.45
C PRO A 12 18.81 5.70 -19.41
N ALA A 13 18.79 4.39 -19.71
CA ALA A 13 17.58 3.60 -19.55
C ALA A 13 17.16 3.63 -18.07
N ALA A 14 15.91 3.99 -17.80
CA ALA A 14 15.36 3.91 -16.46
C ALA A 14 15.41 2.44 -15.98
N PRO A 15 15.80 2.19 -14.72
CA PRO A 15 15.79 0.83 -14.18
C PRO A 15 14.37 0.23 -14.27
N PRO A 16 14.24 -1.07 -14.55
CA PRO A 16 12.94 -1.72 -14.61
C PRO A 16 12.21 -1.57 -13.27
N PRO A 17 10.88 -1.41 -13.27
CA PRO A 17 10.11 -1.31 -12.05
C PRO A 17 10.30 -2.58 -11.21
N SER A 18 10.61 -2.41 -9.92
CA SER A 18 10.69 -3.54 -9.00
C SER A 18 9.33 -4.25 -8.94
N PRO A 19 9.30 -5.60 -8.92
CA PRO A 19 8.06 -6.34 -8.71
C PRO A 19 7.39 -5.86 -7.42
N GLY A 20 6.15 -5.38 -7.54
CA GLY A 20 5.35 -5.03 -6.38
C GLY A 20 5.03 -6.27 -5.53
N PRO A 21 4.55 -6.08 -4.28
CA PRO A 21 4.11 -7.20 -3.46
C PRO A 21 3.00 -7.99 -4.16
N SER A 22 3.04 -9.32 -4.03
CA SER A 22 2.02 -10.21 -4.58
C SER A 22 0.63 -9.85 -4.04
N ALA A 23 -0.37 -9.90 -4.92
CA ALA A 23 -1.76 -9.72 -4.52
C ALA A 23 -2.20 -10.81 -3.53
N LEU A 24 -3.11 -10.47 -2.62
CA LEU A 24 -3.74 -11.46 -1.73
C LEU A 24 -4.62 -12.40 -2.54
N GLU A 25 -4.43 -13.70 -2.34
CA GLU A 25 -5.22 -14.75 -3.01
C GLU A 25 -6.52 -15.04 -2.24
N VAL A 26 -7.57 -15.47 -2.95
CA VAL A 26 -8.84 -15.83 -2.32
C VAL A 26 -8.73 -17.23 -1.70
N GLY A 27 -9.24 -17.39 -0.48
CA GLY A 27 -9.25 -18.67 0.23
C GLY A 27 -8.00 -18.94 1.06
N VAL A 28 -6.94 -18.15 0.91
CA VAL A 28 -5.78 -18.20 1.81
C VAL A 28 -6.12 -17.48 3.12
N VAL A 29 -5.47 -17.90 4.21
CA VAL A 29 -5.61 -17.22 5.50
C VAL A 29 -5.09 -15.80 5.37
N ALA A 30 -5.96 -14.82 5.65
CA ALA A 30 -5.55 -13.42 5.67
C ALA A 30 -4.42 -13.19 6.69
N PRO A 31 -3.31 -12.51 6.31
CA PRO A 31 -2.22 -12.22 7.22
C PRO A 31 -2.67 -11.37 8.41
N ASP A 32 -2.18 -11.68 9.62
CA ASP A 32 -2.44 -10.84 10.79
C ASP A 32 -1.71 -9.50 10.65
N PHE A 33 -2.36 -8.43 11.08
CA PHE A 33 -1.76 -7.11 11.16
C PHE A 33 -2.36 -6.35 12.34
N ALA A 34 -1.64 -5.33 12.80
CA ALA A 34 -2.08 -4.43 13.87
C ALA A 34 -1.96 -2.98 13.40
N ILE A 35 -3.02 -2.19 13.63
CA ILE A 35 -3.05 -0.76 13.31
C ILE A 35 -3.52 0.07 14.50
N PRO A 36 -3.06 1.33 14.64
CA PRO A 36 -3.66 2.26 15.58
C PRO A 36 -5.15 2.43 15.26
N GLY A 37 -6.01 2.21 16.26
CA GLY A 37 -7.43 2.49 16.14
C GLY A 37 -7.73 3.95 16.45
N ALA A 38 -8.74 4.51 15.80
CA ALA A 38 -9.26 5.84 16.13
C ALA A 38 -10.80 5.82 16.14
N THR A 39 -11.39 6.56 17.06
CA THR A 39 -12.84 6.79 17.16
C THR A 39 -13.11 8.28 17.29
N ARG A 40 -14.39 8.67 17.40
CA ARG A 40 -14.78 10.06 17.70
C ARG A 40 -14.20 10.61 19.01
N TYR A 41 -13.69 9.76 19.90
CA TYR A 41 -13.12 10.14 21.19
C TYR A 41 -11.57 10.21 21.16
N GLY A 42 -10.95 10.01 20.00
CA GLY A 42 -9.49 9.99 19.85
C GLY A 42 -8.96 8.59 19.53
N THR A 43 -7.65 8.42 19.73
CA THR A 43 -6.95 7.16 19.47
C THR A 43 -7.25 6.13 20.55
N LEU A 44 -7.30 4.86 20.14
CA LEU A 44 -7.44 3.75 21.08
C LEU A 44 -6.11 3.53 21.83
N LYS A 45 -6.20 3.18 23.11
CA LYS A 45 -5.03 2.77 23.92
C LYS A 45 -4.34 1.54 23.35
N ASN A 46 -5.13 0.58 22.88
CA ASN A 46 -4.65 -0.66 22.30
C ASN A 46 -4.82 -0.62 20.77
N PRO A 47 -3.86 -1.16 20.01
CA PRO A 47 -4.02 -1.31 18.57
C PRO A 47 -5.15 -2.29 18.25
N VAL A 48 -5.73 -2.16 17.07
CA VAL A 48 -6.72 -3.09 16.52
C VAL A 48 -5.98 -4.16 15.73
N ARG A 49 -6.22 -5.44 16.02
CA ARG A 49 -5.62 -6.57 15.29
C ARG A 49 -6.67 -7.29 14.46
N LEU A 50 -6.26 -7.84 13.31
CA LEU A 50 -7.17 -8.65 12.49
C LEU A 50 -7.62 -9.93 13.25
N SER A 51 -6.72 -10.53 14.00
CA SER A 51 -6.98 -11.68 14.87
C SER A 51 -8.09 -11.47 15.90
N ASP A 52 -8.33 -10.23 16.36
CA ASP A 52 -9.40 -9.91 17.31
C ASP A 52 -10.80 -10.17 16.73
N TYR A 53 -10.93 -10.27 15.40
CA TYR A 53 -12.19 -10.51 14.69
C TYR A 53 -12.37 -11.96 14.22
N LYS A 54 -11.55 -12.91 14.67
CA LYS A 54 -11.73 -14.34 14.35
C LYS A 54 -13.15 -14.80 14.68
N GLY A 55 -13.75 -15.59 13.79
CA GLY A 55 -15.13 -16.07 13.91
C GLY A 55 -16.20 -15.07 13.45
N LYS A 56 -15.81 -13.90 12.94
CA LYS A 56 -16.72 -12.91 12.34
C LYS A 56 -16.44 -12.76 10.84
N THR A 57 -17.46 -12.43 10.07
CA THR A 57 -17.29 -11.91 8.71
C THR A 57 -16.91 -10.44 8.79
N VAL A 58 -15.75 -10.09 8.24
CA VAL A 58 -15.19 -8.73 8.31
C VAL A 58 -14.93 -8.22 6.90
N VAL A 59 -15.28 -6.95 6.67
CA VAL A 59 -14.94 -6.25 5.43
C VAL A 59 -13.83 -5.25 5.74
N LEU A 60 -12.72 -5.33 5.01
CA LEU A 60 -11.61 -4.39 5.11
C LEU A 60 -11.65 -3.46 3.91
N ALA A 61 -11.72 -2.15 4.17
CA ALA A 61 -11.72 -1.12 3.14
C ALA A 61 -10.53 -0.17 3.37
N PHE A 62 -9.67 -0.03 2.37
CA PHE A 62 -8.52 0.87 2.39
C PHE A 62 -8.85 2.15 1.64
N PHE A 63 -8.63 3.30 2.30
CA PHE A 63 -8.83 4.62 1.71
C PHE A 63 -7.48 5.34 1.65
N PHE A 64 -7.03 5.71 0.45
CA PHE A 64 -5.75 6.42 0.25
C PHE A 64 -5.74 7.84 0.84
N LYS A 65 -6.93 8.41 1.07
CA LYS A 65 -7.12 9.71 1.69
C LYS A 65 -8.22 9.60 2.73
N ALA A 66 -7.91 10.02 3.96
CA ALA A 66 -8.92 10.15 4.99
C ALA A 66 -9.90 11.27 4.60
N ARG A 67 -11.20 10.94 4.45
CA ARG A 67 -12.26 11.96 4.38
C ARG A 67 -12.57 12.45 5.79
N THR A 68 -11.63 13.14 6.41
CA THR A 68 -11.91 13.93 7.61
C THR A 68 -12.47 15.28 7.16
N ARG A 69 -13.61 15.71 7.72
CA ARG A 69 -14.00 17.12 7.60
C ARG A 69 -12.98 17.94 8.40
N GLY A 70 -12.38 18.94 7.75
CA GLY A 70 -11.92 20.15 8.43
C GLY A 70 -13.12 21.03 8.67
#